data_AF-A0A7S3TYK2-F1
#
_entry.id   AF-A0A7S3TYK2-F1
#
_cell.length_a   1.000
_cell.length_b   1.000
_cell.length_c   1.000
_cell.angle_alpha   90.00
_cell.angle_beta   90.00
_cell.angle_gamma   90.00
#
_symmetry.space_group_name_H-M   'P 1'
#
loop_
_entity.id
_entity.type
_entity.pdbx_description
1 polymer ?
#
loop_
_entity_poly.entity_id
_entity_poly.type
_entity_poly.pdbx_seq_one_letter_code
_entity_poly.pdbx_strand_id
1 'polypeptide(L)'
;RAASLVRRESSPAAAITRLVLTLLVASVHCGRVCHVTASRALPPRLSEAGAPGRQLRTSLPAAAFSTLFLEPLSLPPLAPGFCVGVALPDADAHLPIQIASDSLARSTSHLTPGVTTSAVVRTISRLGVPTAELHPQELARLEKLRTVGRQLEYAAGRIALRRALLLTGNTYGSHPLLSNEFGAVDMPKRKGSEGALLLGSISHTKGLCVAIVAGSDDHCCNLSPVVGFDIDDLRGVCAATEPDVNESKTPEHMCAPRAAVGVDIERVDRRPMTKLGQRILGEMERRDLQMRMSGLTMSMEAELTLRFSIKEALYKALHPLLRTTIPWHAVRVLPLADGTVEVDTSSDSFNKLLTEPGLEGSTNGRLIATARWTEREGFFLTTAVALREGQ
;
A
#
# COMPACT_ATOMS: atom_id res chain seq x y z
N ARG A 1 -43.96 -11.14 10.70
CA ARG A 1 -43.46 -9.98 9.91
C ARG A 1 -42.55 -10.41 8.75
N ALA A 2 -41.54 -11.25 8.94
CA ALA A 2 -40.69 -11.72 7.84
C ALA A 2 -41.49 -12.47 6.74
N ALA A 3 -42.39 -13.38 7.13
CA ALA A 3 -43.25 -14.10 6.17
C ALA A 3 -44.22 -13.21 5.37
N SER A 4 -44.59 -12.03 5.88
CA SER A 4 -45.46 -11.08 5.14
C SER A 4 -44.66 -10.20 4.17
N LEU A 5 -43.36 -10.02 4.39
CA LEU A 5 -42.45 -9.33 3.47
C LEU A 5 -42.10 -10.22 2.26
N VAL A 6 -41.91 -11.52 2.49
CA VAL A 6 -41.65 -12.52 1.43
C VAL A 6 -42.79 -12.60 0.41
N ARG A 7 -44.06 -12.46 0.85
CA ARG A 7 -45.24 -12.54 -0.03
C ARG A 7 -45.39 -11.37 -1.00
N ARG A 8 -44.64 -10.28 -0.82
CA ARG A 8 -44.71 -9.09 -1.69
C ARG A 8 -43.67 -9.09 -2.81
N GLU A 9 -42.74 -10.05 -2.79
CA GLU A 9 -41.70 -10.13 -3.82
C GLU A 9 -42.19 -10.96 -5.01
N SER A 10 -42.03 -10.42 -6.21
CA SER A 10 -42.44 -11.07 -7.46
C SER A 10 -41.48 -12.18 -7.91
N SER A 11 -40.27 -12.23 -7.35
CA SER A 11 -39.25 -13.24 -7.64
C SER A 11 -38.94 -14.10 -6.41
N PRO A 12 -38.95 -15.44 -6.52
CA PRO A 12 -38.57 -16.34 -5.44
C PRO A 12 -37.16 -16.07 -4.90
N ALA A 13 -36.22 -15.69 -5.77
CA ALA A 13 -34.85 -15.37 -5.37
C ALA A 13 -34.79 -14.09 -4.52
N ALA A 14 -35.53 -13.05 -4.91
CA ALA A 14 -35.62 -11.81 -4.14
C ALA A 14 -36.27 -12.04 -2.76
N ALA A 15 -37.30 -12.90 -2.72
CA ALA A 15 -38.00 -13.26 -1.49
C ALA A 15 -37.08 -14.00 -0.50
N ILE A 16 -36.26 -14.94 -0.99
CA ILE A 16 -35.29 -15.68 -0.18
C ILE A 16 -34.19 -14.76 0.34
N THR A 17 -33.58 -13.95 -0.52
CA THR A 17 -32.51 -13.01 -0.13
C THR A 17 -33.00 -12.04 0.95
N ARG A 18 -34.21 -11.51 0.81
CA ARG A 18 -34.80 -10.56 1.77
C ARG A 18 -35.15 -11.22 3.10
N LEU A 19 -35.61 -12.48 3.08
CA LEU A 19 -35.85 -13.27 4.28
C LEU A 19 -34.55 -13.53 5.05
N VAL A 20 -33.49 -13.94 4.34
CA VAL A 20 -32.17 -14.23 4.94
C VAL A 20 -31.57 -12.97 5.57
N LEU A 21 -31.60 -11.83 4.87
CA LEU A 21 -31.13 -10.54 5.42
C LEU A 21 -31.90 -10.13 6.67
N THR A 22 -33.23 -10.29 6.66
CA THR A 22 -34.07 -9.91 7.81
C THR A 22 -33.77 -10.78 9.04
N LEU A 23 -33.53 -12.08 8.83
CA LEU A 23 -33.22 -13.01 9.92
C LEU A 23 -31.78 -12.83 10.44
N LEU A 24 -30.84 -12.46 9.57
CA LEU A 24 -29.48 -12.08 9.97
C LEU A 24 -29.48 -10.83 10.85
N VAL A 25 -30.18 -9.76 10.44
CA VAL A 25 -30.28 -8.53 11.24
C VAL A 25 -30.93 -8.80 12.59
N ALA A 26 -31.99 -9.61 12.62
CA ALA A 26 -32.65 -10.00 13.87
C ALA A 26 -31.75 -10.84 14.78
N SER A 27 -30.94 -11.75 14.21
CA SER A 27 -30.01 -12.59 14.98
C SER A 27 -28.86 -11.77 15.60
N VAL A 28 -28.35 -10.76 14.88
CA VAL A 28 -27.34 -9.81 15.39
C VAL A 28 -27.90 -8.97 16.54
N HIS A 29 -29.16 -8.52 16.43
CA HIS A 29 -29.79 -7.74 17.51
C HIS A 29 -30.17 -8.56 18.74
N CYS A 30 -30.50 -9.84 18.59
CA CYS A 30 -30.97 -10.67 19.69
C CYS A 30 -29.90 -11.59 20.30
N GLY A 31 -28.67 -11.59 19.77
CA GLY A 31 -27.57 -12.41 20.29
C GLY A 31 -27.82 -13.92 20.23
N ARG A 32 -28.72 -14.38 19.33
CA ARG A 32 -29.10 -15.80 19.16
C ARG A 32 -28.96 -16.21 17.71
N VAL A 33 -28.44 -17.41 17.48
CA VAL A 33 -28.33 -18.01 16.15
C VAL A 33 -29.67 -18.63 15.76
N CYS A 34 -30.27 -18.14 14.68
CA CYS A 34 -31.47 -18.75 14.11
C CYS A 34 -31.08 -19.77 13.03
N HIS A 35 -31.46 -21.04 13.21
CA HIS A 35 -31.38 -22.04 12.14
C HIS A 35 -32.62 -21.97 11.25
N VAL A 36 -32.40 -21.82 9.93
CA VAL A 36 -33.48 -21.82 8.93
C VAL A 36 -33.26 -23.02 8.01
N THR A 37 -34.11 -24.03 8.12
CA THR A 37 -34.16 -25.16 7.20
C THR A 37 -35.26 -24.94 6.18
N ALA A 38 -34.89 -24.84 4.90
CA ALA A 38 -35.85 -24.84 3.80
C ALA A 38 -35.97 -26.26 3.26
N SER A 39 -37.13 -26.89 3.43
CA SER A 39 -37.42 -28.19 2.83
C SER A 39 -38.31 -27.99 1.61
N ARG A 40 -37.84 -28.46 0.45
CA ARG A 40 -38.57 -28.35 -0.82
C ARG A 40 -39.51 -29.54 -0.93
N ALA A 41 -40.79 -29.35 -0.64
CA ALA A 41 -41.82 -30.33 -0.98
C ALA A 41 -42.01 -30.34 -2.51
N LEU A 42 -41.62 -31.43 -3.16
CA LEU A 42 -41.95 -31.69 -4.56
C LEU A 42 -43.46 -32.00 -4.67
N PRO A 43 -44.20 -31.38 -5.61
CA PRO A 43 -45.59 -31.76 -5.85
C PRO A 43 -45.66 -33.16 -6.48
N PRO A 44 -46.78 -33.89 -6.30
CA PRO A 44 -46.95 -35.21 -6.88
C PRO A 44 -46.99 -35.13 -8.41
N ARG A 45 -46.31 -36.08 -9.06
CA ARG A 45 -46.32 -36.27 -10.52
C ARG A 45 -47.74 -36.56 -10.98
N LEU A 46 -48.29 -35.71 -11.86
CA LEU A 46 -49.42 -36.06 -12.71
C LEU A 46 -48.91 -36.70 -13.99
N SER A 47 -49.59 -37.78 -14.37
CA SER A 47 -49.31 -38.70 -15.46
C SER A 47 -49.52 -38.10 -16.87
N GLU A 48 -48.90 -38.78 -17.81
CA GLU A 48 -48.73 -38.52 -19.24
C GLU A 48 -50.02 -38.32 -20.07
N ALA A 49 -49.90 -37.50 -21.12
CA ALA A 49 -50.63 -37.68 -22.38
C ALA A 49 -49.90 -37.00 -23.57
N GLY A 50 -49.32 -37.81 -24.46
CA GLY A 50 -49.57 -37.75 -25.91
C GLY A 50 -48.93 -36.67 -26.80
N ALA A 51 -48.06 -37.15 -27.72
CA ALA A 51 -47.92 -36.76 -29.13
C ALA A 51 -46.78 -35.79 -29.57
N PRO A 52 -46.26 -35.92 -30.82
CA PRO A 52 -44.81 -35.91 -31.09
C PRO A 52 -44.32 -34.67 -31.87
N GLY A 53 -43.02 -34.37 -31.78
CA GLY A 53 -42.38 -33.51 -32.79
C GLY A 53 -40.99 -32.96 -32.45
N ARG A 54 -40.02 -33.31 -33.31
CA ARG A 54 -38.70 -32.69 -33.54
C ARG A 54 -37.60 -32.84 -32.47
N GLN A 55 -36.70 -33.79 -32.78
CA GLN A 55 -35.32 -33.82 -32.30
C GLN A 55 -34.54 -32.59 -32.79
N LEU A 56 -33.94 -31.86 -31.85
CA LEU A 56 -32.78 -31.00 -32.11
C LEU A 56 -31.65 -31.49 -31.21
N ARG A 57 -30.62 -32.06 -31.85
CA ARG A 57 -29.36 -32.45 -31.21
C ARG A 57 -28.56 -31.20 -30.88
N THR A 58 -28.33 -30.94 -29.60
CA THR A 58 -27.12 -30.24 -29.13
C THR A 58 -26.59 -30.99 -27.92
N SER A 59 -25.39 -31.54 -28.08
CA SER A 59 -24.63 -32.24 -27.05
C SER A 59 -23.82 -31.24 -26.22
N LEU A 60 -24.05 -31.19 -24.91
CA LEU A 60 -23.11 -30.67 -23.92
C LEU A 60 -22.98 -31.73 -22.81
N PRO A 61 -21.76 -32.05 -22.35
CA PRO A 61 -21.55 -33.18 -21.44
C PRO A 61 -21.95 -32.84 -20.02
N ALA A 62 -22.71 -33.74 -19.41
CA ALA A 62 -22.96 -33.82 -17.99
C ALA A 62 -21.73 -34.42 -17.28
N ALA A 63 -21.24 -33.75 -16.23
CA ALA A 63 -20.28 -34.36 -15.32
C ALA A 63 -20.67 -34.03 -13.86
N ALA A 64 -21.04 -35.11 -13.17
CA ALA A 64 -20.87 -35.40 -11.74
C ALA A 64 -21.38 -34.38 -10.69
N PHE A 65 -22.59 -34.63 -10.18
CA PHE A 65 -22.89 -34.35 -8.77
C PHE A 65 -22.46 -35.56 -7.94
N SER A 66 -21.42 -35.38 -7.12
CA SER A 66 -21.08 -36.34 -6.07
C SER A 66 -21.84 -35.97 -4.79
N THR A 67 -22.70 -36.88 -4.34
CA THR A 67 -23.41 -36.79 -3.06
C THR A 67 -22.47 -37.25 -1.95
N LEU A 68 -22.00 -36.33 -1.09
CA LEU A 68 -21.33 -36.69 0.15
C LEU A 68 -22.37 -36.84 1.26
N PHE A 69 -22.59 -38.07 1.71
CA PHE A 69 -23.24 -38.37 2.98
C PHE A 69 -22.26 -38.03 4.11
N LEU A 70 -22.67 -37.19 5.06
CA LEU A 70 -22.00 -37.05 6.35
C LEU A 70 -22.87 -37.72 7.42
N GLU A 71 -22.33 -38.76 8.05
CA GLU A 71 -22.91 -39.36 9.25
C GLU A 71 -22.75 -38.41 10.45
N PRO A 72 -23.68 -38.44 11.43
CA PRO A 72 -23.60 -37.58 12.60
C PRO A 72 -22.56 -38.10 13.60
N LEU A 73 -21.41 -37.44 13.68
CA LEU A 73 -20.47 -37.58 14.80
C LEU A 73 -21.07 -36.93 16.05
N SER A 74 -21.28 -37.72 17.10
CA SER A 74 -21.65 -37.24 18.44
C SER A 74 -20.41 -36.67 19.12
N LEU A 75 -20.38 -35.36 19.36
CA LEU A 75 -19.34 -34.71 20.16
C LEU A 75 -19.81 -34.46 21.61
N PRO A 76 -18.93 -34.56 22.63
CA PRO A 76 -19.26 -34.28 24.01
C PRO A 76 -19.48 -32.77 24.27
N PRO A 77 -20.20 -32.39 25.35
CA PRO A 77 -20.52 -30.99 25.63
C PRO A 77 -19.25 -30.18 25.92
N LEU A 78 -19.04 -29.11 25.14
CA LEU A 78 -17.99 -28.12 25.36
C LEU A 78 -18.40 -27.11 26.44
N ALA A 79 -17.42 -26.70 27.26
CA ALA A 79 -17.56 -25.69 28.31
C ALA A 79 -17.94 -24.29 27.75
N PRO A 80 -18.61 -23.41 28.54
CA PRO A 80 -19.03 -22.09 28.08
C PRO A 80 -17.81 -21.22 27.76
N GLY A 81 -17.70 -20.79 26.49
CA GLY A 81 -16.63 -19.88 26.04
C GLY A 81 -16.09 -20.11 24.62
N PHE A 82 -16.60 -21.08 23.84
CA PHE A 82 -16.15 -21.32 22.47
C PHE A 82 -17.10 -20.75 21.42
N CYS A 83 -16.59 -19.88 20.56
CA CYS A 83 -17.25 -19.46 19.32
C CYS A 83 -16.82 -20.41 18.18
N VAL A 84 -17.77 -21.14 17.60
CA VAL A 84 -17.57 -21.89 16.35
C VAL A 84 -17.94 -20.98 15.18
N GLY A 85 -16.95 -20.56 14.40
CA GLY A 85 -17.16 -19.79 13.18
C GLY A 85 -17.60 -20.70 12.03
N VAL A 86 -18.78 -20.45 11.48
CA VAL A 86 -19.24 -21.10 10.24
C VAL A 86 -18.64 -20.32 9.06
N ALA A 87 -17.82 -21.00 8.25
CA ALA A 87 -17.29 -20.46 7.00
C ALA A 87 -18.42 -20.36 5.95
N LEU A 88 -18.61 -19.17 5.38
CA LEU A 88 -19.42 -18.97 4.18
C LEU A 88 -18.58 -19.37 2.95
N PRO A 89 -19.17 -20.00 1.92
CA PRO A 89 -18.45 -20.30 0.69
C PRO A 89 -18.24 -19.03 -0.14
N ASP A 90 -16.96 -18.70 -0.35
CA ASP A 90 -16.34 -17.81 -1.33
C ASP A 90 -17.07 -16.53 -1.78
N ALA A 91 -16.58 -15.40 -1.24
CA ALA A 91 -16.20 -14.25 -2.04
C ALA A 91 -14.75 -13.91 -1.66
N ASP A 92 -13.82 -14.16 -2.60
CA ASP A 92 -12.37 -13.98 -2.50
C ASP A 92 -11.66 -14.88 -1.48
N ALA A 93 -11.26 -16.06 -1.95
CA ALA A 93 -10.32 -16.96 -1.28
C ALA A 93 -9.13 -16.18 -0.70
N HIS A 94 -9.12 -16.05 0.63
CA HIS A 94 -8.02 -15.50 1.39
C HIS A 94 -6.84 -16.46 1.33
N LEU A 95 -5.94 -16.27 0.37
CA LEU A 95 -4.54 -16.60 0.62
C LEU A 95 -4.09 -15.68 1.77
N PRO A 96 -3.58 -16.20 2.90
CA PRO A 96 -2.77 -15.37 3.76
C PRO A 96 -1.57 -14.95 2.92
N ILE A 97 -1.51 -13.68 2.52
CA ILE A 97 -0.19 -13.08 2.27
C ILE A 97 0.44 -13.16 3.65
N GLN A 98 1.27 -14.20 3.85
CA GLN A 98 2.20 -14.21 4.98
C GLN A 98 2.83 -12.82 5.00
N ILE A 99 2.99 -12.25 6.19
CA ILE A 99 3.83 -11.08 6.36
C ILE A 99 5.21 -11.54 5.90
N ALA A 100 5.47 -11.43 4.59
CA ALA A 100 6.78 -11.51 4.02
C ALA A 100 7.42 -10.24 4.54
N SER A 101 8.04 -10.36 5.71
CA SER A 101 9.24 -9.61 5.97
C SER A 101 10.20 -10.09 4.89
N ASP A 102 10.13 -9.48 3.71
CA ASP A 102 11.27 -9.43 2.83
C ASP A 102 12.30 -8.57 3.57
N SER A 103 12.92 -9.20 4.58
CA SER A 103 14.24 -8.84 5.03
C SER A 103 15.12 -9.09 3.81
N LEU A 104 15.20 -8.08 2.95
CA LEU A 104 16.25 -7.96 1.94
C LEU A 104 17.59 -7.68 2.64
N ALA A 105 17.92 -8.49 3.65
CA ALA A 105 19.26 -8.69 4.17
C ALA A 105 19.87 -9.85 3.37
N ARG A 106 20.17 -9.61 2.08
CA ARG A 106 21.11 -10.52 1.41
C ARG A 106 22.48 -10.28 2.02
N SER A 107 23.08 -11.36 2.49
CA SER A 107 24.43 -11.43 3.04
C SER A 107 25.44 -10.70 2.14
N THR A 108 25.97 -9.59 2.62
CA THR A 108 27.09 -8.85 2.00
C THR A 108 28.41 -9.35 2.59
N SER A 109 28.81 -10.59 2.28
CA SER A 109 30.05 -11.19 2.78
C SER A 109 31.35 -10.63 2.18
N HIS A 110 31.31 -9.51 1.44
CA HIS A 110 32.48 -8.93 0.77
C HIS A 110 32.68 -7.42 0.98
N LEU A 111 32.01 -6.79 1.95
CA LEU A 111 32.25 -5.38 2.26
C LEU A 111 33.17 -5.21 3.47
N THR A 112 34.02 -4.18 3.37
CA THR A 112 34.97 -3.73 4.39
C THR A 112 34.34 -3.68 5.79
N PRO A 113 35.05 -4.11 6.86
CA PRO A 113 34.54 -3.99 8.22
C PRO A 113 34.30 -2.51 8.55
N GLY A 114 33.05 -2.10 8.79
CA GLY A 114 32.73 -0.76 9.32
C GLY A 114 31.55 -0.02 8.68
N VAL A 115 31.01 -0.47 7.54
CA VAL A 115 29.82 0.16 6.93
C VAL A 115 28.57 -0.64 7.30
N THR A 116 27.84 -0.20 8.33
CA THR A 116 26.51 -0.72 8.60
C THR A 116 25.53 -0.13 7.61
N THR A 117 24.96 -0.95 6.74
CA THR A 117 23.87 -0.52 5.87
C THR A 117 22.67 -0.14 6.74
N SER A 118 22.19 1.10 6.63
CA SER A 118 20.90 1.50 7.19
C SER A 118 19.81 0.53 6.71
N ALA A 119 19.20 -0.19 7.64
CA ALA A 119 18.16 -1.16 7.31
C ALA A 119 16.91 -0.41 6.81
N VAL A 120 16.57 -0.60 5.53
CA VAL A 120 15.27 -0.20 5.02
C VAL A 120 14.30 -1.34 5.23
N VAL A 121 13.27 -1.04 6.02
CA VAL A 121 12.23 -2.01 6.35
C VAL A 121 10.95 -1.62 5.65
N ARG A 122 10.34 -2.62 5.01
CA ARG A 122 9.02 -2.51 4.40
C ARG A 122 8.03 -3.42 5.09
N THR A 123 6.80 -2.95 5.27
CA THR A 123 5.68 -3.78 5.72
C THR A 123 4.46 -3.54 4.86
N ILE A 124 3.62 -4.57 4.76
CA ILE A 124 2.36 -4.55 4.03
C ILE A 124 1.25 -4.90 5.01
N SER A 125 0.15 -4.17 4.95
CA SER A 125 -1.04 -4.42 5.75
C SER A 125 -2.27 -4.45 4.86
N ARG A 126 -3.19 -5.38 5.14
CA ARG A 126 -4.54 -5.35 4.56
C ARG A 126 -5.41 -4.33 5.30
N LEU A 127 -6.51 -3.92 4.67
CA LEU A 127 -7.56 -3.17 5.36
C LEU A 127 -8.25 -4.06 6.40
N GLY A 128 -8.71 -3.46 7.51
CA GLY A 128 -9.39 -4.19 8.60
C GLY A 128 -8.46 -4.72 9.70
N VAL A 129 -7.27 -4.13 9.85
CA VAL A 129 -6.37 -4.46 10.96
C VAL A 129 -6.91 -4.03 12.33
N PRO A 130 -6.54 -4.74 13.42
CA PRO A 130 -6.96 -4.39 14.77
C PRO A 130 -6.51 -2.98 15.15
N THR A 131 -7.45 -2.07 15.42
CA THR A 131 -7.14 -0.69 15.84
C THR A 131 -6.48 -0.60 17.21
N ALA A 132 -6.42 -1.70 17.96
CA ALA A 132 -5.68 -1.80 19.23
C ALA A 132 -4.17 -1.57 19.09
N GLU A 133 -3.62 -1.70 17.87
CA GLU A 133 -2.21 -1.38 17.58
C GLU A 133 -1.96 0.13 17.38
N LEU A 134 -3.01 0.96 17.29
CA LEU A 134 -2.86 2.42 17.13
C LEU A 134 -2.52 3.09 18.46
N HIS A 135 -1.76 4.18 18.37
CA HIS A 135 -1.55 5.06 19.52
C HIS A 135 -2.84 5.83 19.85
N PRO A 136 -3.13 6.16 21.13
CA PRO A 136 -4.35 6.87 21.52
C PRO A 136 -4.63 8.16 20.73
N GLN A 137 -3.59 8.93 20.39
CA GLN A 137 -3.74 10.14 19.57
C GLN A 137 -4.06 9.84 18.09
N GLU A 138 -3.58 8.71 17.55
CA GLU A 138 -3.94 8.26 16.21
C GLU A 138 -5.39 7.76 16.19
N LEU A 139 -5.83 7.07 17.25
CA LEU A 139 -7.22 6.66 17.43
C LEU A 139 -8.15 7.88 17.51
N ALA A 140 -7.80 8.89 18.30
CA ALA A 140 -8.54 10.16 18.36
C ALA A 140 -8.56 10.90 17.00
N ARG A 141 -7.53 10.73 16.16
CA ARG A 141 -7.51 11.27 14.80
C ARG A 141 -8.39 10.45 13.86
N LEU A 142 -8.36 9.12 13.97
CA LEU A 142 -9.17 8.18 13.20
C LEU A 142 -10.66 8.51 13.31
N GLU A 143 -11.14 8.74 14.54
CA GLU A 143 -12.55 9.08 14.84
C GLU A 143 -13.03 10.37 14.15
N LYS A 144 -12.11 11.29 13.83
CA LYS A 144 -12.41 12.55 13.15
C LYS A 144 -12.49 12.42 11.62
N LEU A 145 -12.13 11.27 11.05
CA LEU A 145 -12.17 11.04 9.61
C LEU A 145 -13.61 10.75 9.16
N ARG A 146 -14.04 11.45 8.09
CA ARG A 146 -15.45 11.50 7.67
C ARG A 146 -16.01 10.20 7.12
N THR A 147 -15.17 9.33 6.54
CA THR A 147 -15.62 8.13 5.84
C THR A 147 -14.97 6.88 6.41
N VAL A 148 -15.73 5.79 6.47
CA VAL A 148 -15.23 4.48 6.94
C VAL A 148 -14.05 4.02 6.08
N GLY A 149 -14.11 4.21 4.75
CA GLY A 149 -12.99 3.90 3.86
C GLY A 149 -11.71 4.63 4.26
N ARG A 150 -11.79 5.94 4.55
CA ARG A 150 -10.63 6.72 4.96
C ARG A 150 -10.12 6.33 6.35
N GLN A 151 -11.02 5.93 7.26
CA GLN A 151 -10.64 5.38 8.56
C GLN A 151 -9.83 4.09 8.39
N LEU A 152 -10.32 3.14 7.58
CA LEU A 152 -9.62 1.88 7.33
C LEU A 152 -8.22 2.10 6.73
N GLU A 153 -8.10 2.98 5.73
CA GLU A 153 -6.81 3.33 5.12
C GLU A 153 -5.85 3.97 6.13
N TYR A 154 -6.35 4.92 6.93
CA TYR A 154 -5.53 5.58 7.95
C TYR A 154 -5.01 4.59 8.98
N ALA A 155 -5.90 3.75 9.54
CA ALA A 155 -5.52 2.74 10.53
C ALA A 155 -4.50 1.75 9.96
N ALA A 156 -4.77 1.18 8.78
CA ALA A 156 -3.90 0.21 8.13
C ALA A 156 -2.52 0.79 7.77
N GLY A 157 -2.48 2.04 7.28
CA GLY A 157 -1.23 2.74 7.01
C GLY A 157 -0.39 2.97 8.27
N ARG A 158 -1.01 3.40 9.38
CA ARG A 158 -0.29 3.63 10.65
C ARG A 158 0.22 2.33 11.26
N ILE A 159 -0.58 1.27 11.22
CA ILE A 159 -0.18 -0.04 11.72
C ILE A 159 0.97 -0.61 10.88
N ALA A 160 0.93 -0.49 9.55
CA ALA A 160 2.05 -0.85 8.70
C ALA A 160 3.32 -0.09 9.12
N LEU A 161 3.25 1.23 9.24
CA LEU A 161 4.40 2.04 9.62
C LEU A 161 4.95 1.69 11.01
N ARG A 162 4.09 1.44 12.00
CA ARG A 162 4.49 0.97 13.34
C ARG A 162 5.23 -0.36 13.29
N ARG A 163 4.71 -1.32 12.53
CA ARG A 163 5.37 -2.62 12.35
C ARG A 163 6.73 -2.47 11.66
N ALA A 164 6.83 -1.56 10.67
CA ALA A 164 8.10 -1.25 10.02
C ALA A 164 9.10 -0.63 11.01
N LEU A 165 8.65 0.30 11.88
CA LEU A 165 9.47 0.87 12.94
C LEU A 165 9.98 -0.19 13.93
N LEU A 166 9.12 -1.09 14.40
CA LEU A 166 9.50 -2.16 15.34
C LEU A 166 10.61 -3.06 14.77
N LEU A 167 10.53 -3.37 13.48
CA LEU A 167 11.52 -4.18 12.76
C LEU A 167 12.88 -3.46 12.59
N THR A 168 12.94 -2.13 12.72
CA THR A 168 14.24 -1.42 12.77
C THR A 168 14.97 -1.59 14.12
N GLY A 169 14.42 -2.39 15.05
CA GLY A 169 14.96 -2.57 16.40
C GLY A 169 14.71 -1.39 17.33
N ASN A 170 14.04 -0.34 16.85
CA ASN A 170 13.77 0.83 17.65
C ASN A 170 12.42 0.77 18.36
N THR A 171 12.40 1.12 19.64
CA THR A 171 11.17 1.19 20.45
C THR A 171 10.47 2.54 20.27
N TYR A 172 9.92 2.80 19.08
CA TYR A 172 9.04 3.96 18.83
C TYR A 172 7.55 3.64 18.99
N GLY A 173 7.22 2.47 19.55
CA GLY A 173 5.84 2.03 19.74
C GLY A 173 4.98 3.02 20.54
N SER A 174 5.58 3.84 21.40
CA SER A 174 4.85 4.85 22.18
C SER A 174 4.75 6.22 21.51
N HIS A 175 5.41 6.47 20.38
CA HIS A 175 5.34 7.78 19.72
C HIS A 175 4.14 7.84 18.78
N PRO A 176 3.33 8.92 18.80
CA PRO A 176 2.27 9.10 17.83
C PRO A 176 2.84 9.35 16.42
N LEU A 177 2.29 8.73 15.39
CA LEU A 177 2.68 8.97 13.99
C LEU A 177 1.57 9.83 13.35
N LEU A 178 1.46 11.09 13.75
CA LEU A 178 0.42 11.97 13.21
C LEU A 178 0.78 12.45 11.81
N SER A 179 -0.17 13.08 11.11
CA SER A 179 0.13 13.78 9.88
C SER A 179 0.45 15.25 10.20
N ASN A 180 1.46 15.80 9.55
CA ASN A 180 1.74 17.23 9.58
C ASN A 180 0.76 18.01 8.69
N GLU A 181 0.96 19.32 8.58
CA GLU A 181 0.14 20.24 7.79
C GLU A 181 0.10 19.91 6.28
N PHE A 182 1.11 19.21 5.77
CA PHE A 182 1.19 18.74 4.39
C PHE A 182 0.63 17.32 4.20
N GLY A 183 0.15 16.69 5.27
CA GLY A 183 -0.37 15.33 5.25
C GLY A 183 0.69 14.23 5.35
N ALA A 184 1.99 14.57 5.27
CA ALA A 184 3.09 13.63 5.49
C ALA A 184 3.12 13.17 6.96
N VAL A 185 3.71 12.00 7.21
CA VAL A 185 3.80 11.47 8.58
C VAL A 185 4.89 12.21 9.34
N ASP A 186 4.57 12.65 10.55
CA ASP A 186 5.54 13.19 11.49
C ASP A 186 6.33 12.03 12.12
N MET A 187 7.59 11.89 11.71
CA MET A 187 8.44 10.77 12.11
C MET A 187 9.18 11.08 13.42
N PRO A 188 9.28 10.13 14.35
CA PRO A 188 10.05 10.34 15.58
C PRO A 188 11.53 10.57 15.28
N LYS A 189 12.14 11.49 16.02
CA LYS A 189 13.60 11.60 16.10
C LYS A 189 14.17 10.39 16.84
N ARG A 190 15.36 9.93 16.45
CA ARG A 190 15.97 8.78 17.12
C ARG A 190 16.43 9.14 18.53
N LYS A 191 16.05 8.34 19.54
CA LYS A 191 16.45 8.59 20.93
C LYS A 191 17.96 8.43 21.08
N GLY A 192 18.61 9.42 21.70
CA GLY A 192 20.03 9.36 22.05
C GLY A 192 21.01 9.68 20.90
N SER A 193 20.50 10.07 19.73
CA SER A 193 21.28 10.60 18.62
C SER A 193 20.82 12.02 18.35
N GLU A 194 21.67 12.99 18.69
CA GLU A 194 21.48 14.39 18.32
C GLU A 194 21.64 14.53 16.81
N GLY A 195 20.58 14.21 16.06
CA GLY A 195 20.56 14.36 14.61
C GLY A 195 19.77 13.28 13.88
N ALA A 196 19.85 12.02 14.32
CA ALA A 196 19.45 10.92 13.44
C ALA A 196 17.93 10.90 13.27
N LEU A 197 17.52 11.16 12.03
CA LEU A 197 16.14 11.18 11.63
C LEU A 197 15.73 9.79 11.14
N LEU A 198 14.60 9.31 11.63
CA LEU A 198 13.90 8.26 10.92
C LEU A 198 13.14 8.86 9.76
N LEU A 199 13.29 8.22 8.61
CA LEU A 199 12.55 8.54 7.41
C LEU A 199 11.41 7.52 7.29
N GLY A 200 10.24 7.96 6.85
CA GLY A 200 9.10 7.08 6.68
C GLY A 200 8.14 7.55 5.61
N SER A 201 7.52 6.59 4.94
CA SER A 201 6.50 6.86 3.93
C SER A 201 5.42 5.80 3.98
N ILE A 202 4.17 6.20 3.68
CA ILE A 202 2.99 5.34 3.64
C ILE A 202 2.33 5.51 2.27
N SER A 203 1.86 4.40 1.71
CA SER A 203 0.86 4.43 0.64
C SER A 203 -0.26 3.43 0.89
N HIS A 204 -1.40 3.68 0.27
CA HIS A 204 -2.54 2.79 0.34
C HIS A 204 -3.32 2.83 -0.98
N THR A 205 -3.94 1.71 -1.30
CA THR A 205 -4.91 1.56 -2.36
C THR A 205 -6.04 0.64 -1.88
N LYS A 206 -7.00 0.31 -2.74
CA LYS A 206 -8.15 -0.53 -2.36
C LYS A 206 -7.70 -1.90 -1.86
N GLY A 207 -7.78 -2.11 -0.55
CA GLY A 207 -7.49 -3.38 0.12
C GLY A 207 -6.06 -3.52 0.64
N LEU A 208 -5.16 -2.58 0.36
CA LEU A 208 -3.74 -2.74 0.66
C LEU A 208 -3.10 -1.42 1.12
N CYS A 209 -2.26 -1.52 2.14
CA CYS A 209 -1.40 -0.44 2.62
C CYS A 209 0.04 -0.93 2.69
N VAL A 210 0.97 -0.04 2.37
CA VAL A 210 2.40 -0.28 2.47
C VAL A 210 3.05 0.86 3.26
N ALA A 211 4.04 0.52 4.06
CA ALA A 211 4.89 1.50 4.70
C ALA A 211 6.37 1.13 4.52
N ILE A 212 7.22 2.14 4.42
CA ILE A 212 8.67 1.99 4.46
C ILE A 212 9.24 2.87 5.57
N VAL A 213 10.29 2.39 6.23
CA VAL A 213 11.09 3.13 7.21
C VAL A 213 12.55 2.97 6.85
N ALA A 214 13.31 4.06 6.94
CA ALA A 214 14.75 4.07 6.80
C ALA A 214 15.39 4.85 7.96
N GLY A 215 16.52 4.37 8.47
CA GLY A 215 17.36 5.14 9.40
C GLY A 215 18.31 6.06 8.62
N SER A 216 18.31 7.35 8.94
CA SER A 216 19.40 8.25 8.55
C SER A 216 20.46 8.18 9.65
N ASP A 217 21.53 7.42 9.45
CA ASP A 217 22.66 7.47 10.40
C ASP A 217 23.44 8.78 10.18
N ASP A 218 23.57 9.60 11.22
CA ASP A 218 24.14 10.96 11.17
C ASP A 218 25.59 11.03 10.68
N HIS A 219 26.31 9.92 10.73
CA HIS A 219 27.73 9.86 10.36
C HIS A 219 27.95 9.37 8.94
N CYS A 220 26.87 9.08 8.22
CA CYS A 220 26.91 8.69 6.83
C CYS A 220 26.03 9.66 6.04
N CYS A 221 26.57 10.85 5.76
CA CYS A 221 26.24 11.57 4.52
C CYS A 221 26.46 10.69 3.26
N ASN A 222 27.08 9.52 3.43
CA ASN A 222 26.94 8.36 2.56
C ASN A 222 25.68 7.53 2.90
N LEU A 223 24.49 8.13 2.83
CA LEU A 223 23.29 7.34 2.50
C LEU A 223 23.48 6.87 1.06
N SER A 224 24.37 5.87 0.88
CA SER A 224 24.33 5.03 -0.29
C SER A 224 22.89 4.49 -0.31
N PRO A 225 22.11 4.66 -1.38
CA PRO A 225 20.72 4.25 -1.40
C PRO A 225 20.64 2.75 -1.11
N VAL A 226 20.44 2.35 0.15
CA VAL A 226 20.25 0.93 0.50
C VAL A 226 18.76 0.68 0.55
N VAL A 227 18.16 0.60 -0.64
CA VAL A 227 16.90 -0.10 -0.87
C VAL A 227 17.16 -1.14 -1.94
N GLY A 228 17.90 -2.21 -1.62
CA GLY A 228 18.23 -3.26 -2.59
C GLY A 228 18.86 -2.74 -3.89
N PHE A 229 19.74 -1.74 -3.80
CA PHE A 229 20.57 -1.31 -4.92
C PHE A 229 21.75 -2.26 -5.06
N ASP A 230 22.03 -2.69 -6.29
CA ASP A 230 23.34 -3.26 -6.58
C ASP A 230 24.37 -2.14 -6.48
N ILE A 231 25.49 -2.43 -5.84
CA ILE A 231 26.38 -1.45 -5.21
C ILE A 231 27.27 -0.68 -6.19
N ASP A 232 27.26 -1.06 -7.46
CA ASP A 232 28.28 -0.62 -8.43
C ASP A 232 27.92 0.66 -9.21
N ASP A 233 26.65 1.09 -9.21
CA ASP A 233 26.21 2.25 -10.02
C ASP A 233 26.44 3.63 -9.36
N LEU A 234 26.90 3.71 -8.11
CA LEU A 234 27.02 4.99 -7.37
C LEU A 234 28.39 5.25 -6.74
N ARG A 235 29.43 4.47 -7.07
CA ARG A 235 30.77 4.56 -6.45
C ARG A 235 31.62 5.79 -6.86
N GLY A 236 31.03 6.81 -7.48
CA GLY A 236 31.77 7.95 -8.05
C GLY A 236 31.65 9.29 -7.32
N VAL A 237 30.84 9.40 -6.27
CA VAL A 237 30.44 10.71 -5.72
C VAL A 237 30.56 10.70 -4.20
N CYS A 238 31.19 11.74 -3.64
CA CYS A 238 31.46 12.00 -2.20
C CYS A 238 32.83 11.53 -1.68
N ALA A 239 33.87 12.32 -1.96
CA ALA A 239 35.02 12.45 -1.06
C ALA A 239 34.67 13.48 0.02
N ALA A 240 34.67 13.07 1.29
CA ALA A 240 34.31 13.93 2.42
C ALA A 240 35.45 14.92 2.73
N THR A 241 35.11 16.20 2.89
CA THR A 241 35.95 17.21 3.56
C THR A 241 35.63 17.21 5.06
N GLU A 242 36.63 17.15 5.92
CA GLU A 242 36.44 17.15 7.39
C GLU A 242 35.85 18.50 7.88
N PRO A 243 34.91 18.47 8.84
CA PRO A 243 34.31 19.69 9.39
C PRO A 243 35.23 20.41 10.39
N ASP A 244 35.32 21.74 10.26
CA ASP A 244 36.07 22.63 11.14
C ASP A 244 35.26 22.93 12.42
N VAL A 245 35.80 22.60 13.60
CA VAL A 245 35.06 22.57 14.87
C VAL A 245 35.21 23.92 15.60
N ASN A 246 34.21 24.79 15.49
CA ASN A 246 34.11 25.98 16.33
C ASN A 246 32.64 26.25 16.72
N GLU A 247 32.22 25.71 17.87
CA GLU A 247 30.82 25.73 18.33
C GLU A 247 30.48 27.01 19.10
N SER A 248 29.85 27.98 18.43
CA SER A 248 29.08 29.03 19.10
C SER A 248 27.61 28.61 19.23
N LYS A 249 27.05 28.63 20.45
CA LYS A 249 25.64 28.35 20.75
C LYS A 249 24.72 29.41 20.12
N THR A 250 24.33 29.22 18.88
CA THR A 250 23.22 29.91 18.22
C THR A 250 21.90 29.16 18.46
N PRO A 251 20.74 29.84 18.38
CA PRO A 251 19.43 29.21 18.56
C PRO A 251 19.29 28.00 17.65
N GLU A 252 18.67 26.93 18.16
CA GLU A 252 18.48 25.62 17.53
C GLU A 252 17.92 25.75 16.10
N HIS A 253 18.80 25.97 15.13
CA HIS A 253 18.47 25.88 13.72
C HIS A 253 18.19 24.42 13.44
N MET A 254 16.91 24.06 13.32
CA MET A 254 16.50 22.72 12.92
C MET A 254 17.16 22.40 11.58
N CYS A 255 18.20 21.57 11.59
CA CYS A 255 18.88 21.12 10.39
C CYS A 255 17.83 20.50 9.45
N ALA A 256 17.74 21.03 8.23
CA ALA A 256 16.82 20.50 7.25
C ALA A 256 17.16 19.03 6.97
N PRO A 257 16.16 18.16 6.75
CA PRO A 257 16.44 16.77 6.40
C PRO A 257 17.29 16.73 5.12
N ARG A 258 18.37 15.93 5.15
CA ARG A 258 19.26 15.72 3.98
C ARG A 258 18.78 14.59 3.07
N ALA A 259 17.89 13.76 3.58
CA ALA A 259 17.36 12.61 2.88
C ALA A 259 15.89 12.39 3.21
N ALA A 260 15.18 11.76 2.28
CA ALA A 260 13.79 11.36 2.48
C ALA A 260 13.45 10.17 1.59
N VAL A 261 12.43 9.43 2.00
CA VAL A 261 11.97 8.21 1.31
C VAL A 261 10.52 8.34 0.92
N GLY A 262 10.13 7.68 -0.17
CA GLY A 262 8.79 7.65 -0.69
C GLY A 262 8.38 6.24 -1.07
N VAL A 263 7.13 5.86 -0.82
CA VAL A 263 6.55 4.62 -1.31
C VAL A 263 5.20 4.89 -1.95
N ASP A 264 4.89 4.18 -3.03
CA ASP A 264 3.55 4.16 -3.57
C ASP A 264 3.10 2.76 -3.98
N ILE A 265 1.79 2.54 -3.97
CA ILE A 265 1.19 1.26 -4.35
C ILE A 265 -0.09 1.46 -5.15
N GLU A 266 -0.14 0.87 -6.34
CA GLU A 266 -1.27 1.00 -7.25
C GLU A 266 -1.64 -0.36 -7.86
N ARG A 267 -2.93 -0.54 -8.15
CA ARG A 267 -3.41 -1.76 -8.82
C ARG A 267 -3.08 -1.72 -10.30
N VAL A 268 -2.51 -2.79 -10.84
CA VAL A 268 -2.17 -2.91 -12.27
C VAL A 268 -3.43 -2.84 -13.15
N ASP A 269 -4.53 -3.44 -12.67
CA ASP A 269 -5.81 -3.50 -13.39
C ASP A 269 -6.67 -2.25 -13.23
N ARG A 270 -6.20 -1.25 -12.49
CA ARG A 270 -6.91 0.02 -12.34
C ARG A 270 -6.87 0.74 -13.67
N ARG A 271 -8.02 0.77 -14.37
CA ARG A 271 -8.17 1.59 -15.59
C ARG A 271 -7.92 3.05 -15.25
N PRO A 272 -6.80 3.65 -15.71
CA PRO A 272 -6.57 5.07 -15.50
C PRO A 272 -7.62 5.84 -16.29
N MET A 273 -8.08 6.96 -15.74
CA MET A 273 -8.91 7.87 -16.53
C MET A 273 -8.02 8.40 -17.67
N THR A 274 -8.49 8.38 -18.91
CA THR A 274 -7.71 8.89 -20.06
C THR A 274 -7.19 10.32 -19.86
N LYS A 275 -7.95 11.14 -19.10
CA LYS A 275 -7.56 12.50 -18.68
C LYS A 275 -6.38 12.54 -17.69
N LEU A 276 -6.10 11.44 -16.99
CA LEU A 276 -5.02 11.33 -16.00
C LEU A 276 -3.66 11.51 -16.68
N GLY A 277 -3.44 10.84 -17.82
CA GLY A 277 -2.19 10.94 -18.57
C GLY A 277 -1.86 12.37 -19.03
N GLN A 278 -2.88 13.13 -19.44
CA GLN A 278 -2.70 14.53 -19.84
C GLN A 278 -2.31 15.45 -18.66
N ARG A 279 -2.70 15.09 -17.43
CA ARG A 279 -2.45 15.88 -16.22
C ARG A 279 -1.11 15.57 -15.55
N ILE A 280 -0.61 14.34 -15.71
CA ILE A 280 0.55 13.83 -14.97
C ILE A 280 1.80 13.71 -15.84
N LEU A 281 1.62 13.36 -17.12
CA LEU A 281 2.75 13.16 -18.03
C LEU A 281 3.06 14.44 -18.79
N GLY A 282 4.33 14.84 -18.78
CA GLY A 282 4.84 15.86 -19.68
C GLY A 282 4.78 15.42 -21.15
N GLU A 283 5.08 16.33 -22.08
CA GLU A 283 5.02 16.01 -23.51
C GLU A 283 5.95 14.87 -23.91
N MET A 284 7.20 14.89 -23.43
CA MET A 284 8.16 13.84 -23.71
C MET A 284 7.72 12.48 -23.14
N GLU A 285 7.21 12.44 -21.91
CA GLU A 285 6.70 11.20 -21.32
C GLU A 285 5.50 10.62 -22.07
N ARG A 286 4.62 11.47 -22.60
CA ARG A 286 3.51 11.02 -23.45
C ARG A 286 4.03 10.42 -24.75
N ARG A 287 5.03 11.02 -25.37
CA ARG A 287 5.69 10.46 -26.57
C ARG A 287 6.37 9.13 -26.24
N ASP A 288 7.12 9.06 -25.13
CA ASP A 288 7.79 7.83 -24.68
C ASP A 288 6.79 6.68 -24.49
N LEU A 289 5.65 6.98 -23.84
CA LEU A 289 4.57 6.02 -23.62
C LEU A 289 3.92 5.55 -24.92
N GLN A 290 3.70 6.46 -25.88
CA GLN A 290 3.13 6.13 -27.20
C GLN A 290 4.09 5.29 -28.04
N MET A 291 5.39 5.60 -27.97
CA MET A 291 6.45 4.92 -28.70
C MET A 291 6.92 3.63 -28.01
N ARG A 292 6.42 3.34 -26.80
CA ARG A 292 6.84 2.20 -25.95
C ARG A 292 8.35 2.17 -25.70
N MET A 293 8.93 3.33 -25.43
CA MET A 293 10.37 3.49 -25.19
C MET A 293 10.88 2.75 -23.94
N SER A 294 9.97 2.41 -23.01
CA SER A 294 10.26 1.69 -21.77
C SER A 294 10.72 0.23 -22.01
N GLY A 295 10.42 -0.33 -23.19
CA GLY A 295 10.64 -1.75 -23.48
C GLY A 295 9.76 -2.70 -22.66
N LEU A 296 8.77 -2.18 -21.92
CA LEU A 296 7.89 -2.97 -21.07
C LEU A 296 6.87 -3.74 -21.90
N THR A 297 6.56 -4.96 -21.48
CA THR A 297 5.58 -5.84 -22.15
C THR A 297 4.13 -5.59 -21.70
N MET A 298 3.89 -4.59 -20.85
CA MET A 298 2.57 -4.29 -20.29
C MET A 298 1.73 -3.40 -21.21
N SER A 299 0.44 -3.25 -20.91
CA SER A 299 -0.43 -2.34 -21.66
C SER A 299 -0.08 -0.87 -21.40
N MET A 300 -0.46 0.03 -22.30
CA MET A 300 -0.23 1.47 -22.11
C MET A 300 -0.94 2.01 -20.86
N GLU A 301 -2.11 1.46 -20.51
CA GLU A 301 -2.85 1.81 -19.30
C GLU A 301 -2.09 1.38 -18.05
N ALA A 302 -1.55 0.16 -18.04
CA ALA A 302 -0.74 -0.34 -16.95
C ALA A 302 0.54 0.50 -16.80
N GLU A 303 1.24 0.82 -17.90
CA GLU A 303 2.42 1.67 -17.86
C GLU A 303 2.08 3.10 -17.39
N LEU A 304 0.94 3.66 -17.80
CA LEU A 304 0.48 4.96 -17.31
C LEU A 304 0.25 4.94 -15.79
N THR A 305 -0.38 3.89 -15.27
CA THR A 305 -0.58 3.69 -13.83
C THR A 305 0.76 3.53 -13.11
N LEU A 306 1.71 2.80 -13.70
CA LEU A 306 3.07 2.66 -13.17
C LEU A 306 3.79 4.02 -13.09
N ARG A 307 3.79 4.82 -14.16
CA ARG A 307 4.40 6.16 -14.16
C ARG A 307 3.76 7.08 -13.13
N PHE A 308 2.43 7.03 -12.97
CA PHE A 308 1.74 7.74 -11.91
C PHE A 308 2.25 7.32 -10.52
N SER A 309 2.31 6.01 -10.25
CA SER A 309 2.78 5.48 -8.98
C SER A 309 4.24 5.86 -8.70
N ILE A 310 5.11 5.85 -9.70
CA ILE A 310 6.52 6.28 -9.57
C ILE A 310 6.56 7.77 -9.16
N LYS A 311 5.77 8.62 -9.81
CA LYS A 311 5.74 10.06 -9.50
C LYS A 311 5.18 10.34 -8.11
N GLU A 312 4.18 9.59 -7.65
CA GLU A 312 3.68 9.66 -6.26
C GLU A 312 4.77 9.28 -5.24
N ALA A 313 5.53 8.21 -5.49
CA ALA A 313 6.65 7.84 -4.63
C ALA A 313 7.74 8.95 -4.62
N LEU A 314 8.10 9.48 -5.80
CA LEU A 314 9.06 10.59 -5.90
C LEU A 314 8.56 11.84 -5.20
N TYR A 315 7.28 12.19 -5.32
CA TYR A 315 6.69 13.31 -4.59
C TYR A 315 6.84 13.14 -3.08
N LYS A 316 6.53 11.94 -2.55
CA LYS A 316 6.68 11.64 -1.11
C LYS A 316 8.13 11.69 -0.63
N ALA A 317 9.10 11.38 -1.50
CA ALA A 317 10.53 11.50 -1.18
C ALA A 317 11.04 12.95 -1.31
N LEU A 318 10.62 13.70 -2.32
CA LEU A 318 11.13 15.04 -2.60
C LEU A 318 10.47 16.12 -1.74
N HIS A 319 9.17 16.00 -1.45
CA HIS A 319 8.41 17.03 -0.73
C HIS A 319 8.98 17.35 0.66
N PRO A 320 9.39 16.38 1.51
CA PRO A 320 10.01 16.70 2.80
C PRO A 320 11.28 17.56 2.69
N LEU A 321 12.00 17.45 1.57
CA LEU A 321 13.20 18.23 1.29
C LEU A 321 12.85 19.60 0.72
N LEU A 322 11.87 19.68 -0.18
CA LEU A 322 11.53 20.92 -0.91
C LEU A 322 10.54 21.81 -0.16
N ARG A 323 9.64 21.22 0.64
CA ARG A 323 8.54 21.90 1.37
C ARG A 323 7.68 22.82 0.49
N THR A 324 7.61 22.50 -0.81
CA THR A 324 6.78 23.20 -1.79
C THR A 324 6.05 22.18 -2.67
N THR A 325 5.00 22.63 -3.35
CA THR A 325 4.25 21.79 -4.28
C THR A 325 5.10 21.52 -5.52
N ILE A 326 5.30 20.25 -5.85
CA ILE A 326 6.06 19.82 -7.01
C ILE A 326 5.08 19.59 -8.17
N PRO A 327 5.13 20.37 -9.26
CA PRO A 327 4.28 20.14 -10.43
C PRO A 327 4.56 18.76 -11.04
N TRP A 328 3.52 18.07 -11.51
CA TRP A 328 3.67 16.74 -12.12
C TRP A 328 4.69 16.68 -13.26
N HIS A 329 4.75 17.74 -14.06
CA HIS A 329 5.63 17.83 -15.23
C HIS A 329 7.06 18.28 -14.87
N ALA A 330 7.34 18.60 -13.59
CA ALA A 330 8.68 19.02 -13.17
C ALA A 330 9.66 17.84 -13.14
N VAL A 331 9.17 16.62 -12.92
CA VAL A 331 9.99 15.40 -12.91
C VAL A 331 9.51 14.47 -14.00
N ARG A 332 10.41 14.08 -14.91
CA ARG A 332 10.16 13.06 -15.94
C ARG A 332 10.63 11.70 -15.44
N VAL A 333 9.85 10.66 -15.74
CA VAL A 333 10.18 9.28 -15.36
C VAL A 333 10.07 8.34 -16.55
N LEU A 334 11.05 7.45 -16.70
CA LEU A 334 11.01 6.33 -17.64
C LEU A 334 11.25 5.02 -16.89
N PRO A 335 10.21 4.20 -16.64
CA PRO A 335 10.40 2.88 -16.03
C PRO A 335 11.12 1.94 -16.99
N LEU A 336 12.08 1.17 -16.47
CA LEU A 336 12.85 0.17 -17.22
C LEU A 336 12.45 -1.25 -16.81
N ALA A 337 12.67 -2.22 -17.70
CA ALA A 337 12.25 -3.62 -17.53
C ALA A 337 12.93 -4.35 -16.35
N ASP A 338 14.07 -3.87 -15.88
CA ASP A 338 14.81 -4.41 -14.74
C ASP A 338 14.29 -3.91 -13.37
N GLY A 339 13.21 -3.12 -13.38
CA GLY A 339 12.62 -2.52 -12.18
C GLY A 339 13.30 -1.22 -11.74
N THR A 340 14.26 -0.69 -12.50
CA THR A 340 14.82 0.65 -12.28
C THR A 340 13.98 1.72 -12.99
N VAL A 341 14.29 2.99 -12.72
CA VAL A 341 13.62 4.15 -13.30
C VAL A 341 14.67 5.19 -13.66
N GLU A 342 14.69 5.65 -14.91
CA GLU A 342 15.41 6.88 -15.25
C GLU A 342 14.59 8.07 -14.75
N VAL A 343 15.17 8.84 -13.81
CA VAL A 343 14.56 10.02 -13.21
C VAL A 343 15.28 11.24 -13.74
N ASP A 344 14.53 12.11 -14.41
CA ASP A 344 15.03 13.36 -14.96
C ASP A 344 14.41 14.54 -14.18
N THR A 345 15.28 15.21 -13.41
CA THR A 345 14.97 16.42 -12.64
C THR A 345 15.57 17.69 -13.25
N SER A 346 16.05 17.65 -14.50
CA SER A 346 16.74 18.79 -15.12
C SER A 346 15.78 19.82 -15.74
N SER A 347 14.47 19.67 -15.56
CA SER A 347 13.50 20.59 -16.14
C SER A 347 13.60 21.99 -15.53
N ASP A 348 13.34 23.02 -16.34
CA ASP A 348 13.28 24.41 -15.85
C ASP A 348 12.27 24.56 -14.70
N SER A 349 11.15 23.83 -14.75
CA SER A 349 10.14 23.84 -13.70
C SER A 349 10.68 23.29 -12.38
N PHE A 350 11.50 22.24 -12.41
CA PHE A 350 12.11 21.68 -11.20
C PHE A 350 13.24 22.59 -10.68
N ASN A 351 14.08 23.09 -11.57
CA ASN A 351 15.17 24.02 -11.20
C ASN A 351 14.64 25.28 -10.52
N LYS A 352 13.48 25.80 -10.98
CA LYS A 352 12.81 26.93 -10.31
C LYS A 352 12.48 26.64 -8.84
N LEU A 353 12.03 25.42 -8.52
CA LEU A 353 11.73 25.01 -7.13
C LEU A 353 12.97 25.05 -6.23
N LEU A 354 14.17 24.84 -6.80
CA LEU A 354 15.44 24.90 -6.06
C LEU A 354 15.88 26.34 -5.77
N THR A 355 15.44 27.28 -6.61
CA THR A 355 15.83 28.71 -6.54
C THR A 355 14.82 29.59 -5.80
N GLU A 356 13.67 29.06 -5.39
CA GLU A 356 12.60 29.86 -4.75
C GLU A 356 13.07 30.45 -3.40
N PRO A 357 13.03 31.78 -3.24
CA PRO A 357 13.42 32.45 -2.00
C PRO A 357 12.41 32.12 -0.90
N GLY A 358 12.85 31.41 0.14
CA GLY A 358 11.97 30.95 1.23
C GLY A 358 12.33 29.56 1.75
N LEU A 359 13.07 28.76 0.98
CA LEU A 359 13.90 27.72 1.57
C LEU A 359 15.03 28.41 2.32
N GLU A 360 14.86 28.60 3.63
CA GLU A 360 15.90 29.13 4.52
C GLU A 360 17.21 28.38 4.27
N GLY A 361 18.22 29.13 3.81
CA GLY A 361 19.41 28.56 3.18
C GLY A 361 19.16 28.32 1.68
N SER A 362 19.53 29.30 0.85
CA SER A 362 19.70 29.14 -0.60
C SER A 362 20.73 28.02 -0.81
N THR A 363 20.25 26.78 -0.85
CA THR A 363 21.12 25.64 -1.01
C THR A 363 21.47 25.60 -2.47
N ASN A 364 22.69 26.01 -2.79
CA ASN A 364 23.42 25.59 -4.00
C ASN A 364 23.61 24.05 -4.08
N GLY A 365 22.87 23.29 -3.28
CA GLY A 365 22.92 21.85 -3.18
C GLY A 365 22.10 21.21 -4.29
N ARG A 366 22.66 20.17 -4.88
CA ARG A 366 21.98 19.34 -5.88
C ARG A 366 21.00 18.41 -5.18
N LEU A 367 19.77 18.31 -5.68
CA LEU A 367 18.87 17.22 -5.30
C LEU A 367 19.09 16.04 -6.24
N ILE A 368 19.28 14.86 -5.65
CA ILE A 368 19.34 13.59 -6.36
C ILE A 368 18.13 12.77 -5.93
N ALA A 369 17.41 12.23 -6.91
CA ALA A 369 16.30 11.31 -6.64
C ALA A 369 16.45 10.05 -7.48
N THR A 370 16.21 8.91 -6.86
CA THR A 370 16.19 7.60 -7.52
C THR A 370 14.88 6.90 -7.20
N ALA A 371 14.41 6.06 -8.12
CA ALA A 371 13.21 5.27 -7.91
C ALA A 371 13.39 3.84 -8.45
N ARG A 372 12.66 2.91 -7.86
CA ARG A 372 12.53 1.52 -8.30
C ARG A 372 11.07 1.12 -8.30
N TRP A 373 10.76 0.10 -9.08
CA TRP A 373 9.42 -0.48 -9.13
C TRP A 373 9.47 -2.00 -9.23
N THR A 374 8.40 -2.64 -8.77
CA THR A 374 8.18 -4.07 -8.94
C THR A 374 6.68 -4.34 -9.07
N GLU A 375 6.31 -5.32 -9.89
CA GLU A 375 4.95 -5.84 -9.95
C GLU A 375 4.84 -7.09 -9.07
N ARG A 376 3.89 -7.10 -8.13
CA ARG A 376 3.61 -8.24 -7.25
C ARG A 376 2.11 -8.38 -7.04
N GLU A 377 1.58 -9.57 -7.33
CA GLU A 377 0.18 -9.92 -7.06
C GLU A 377 -0.85 -8.93 -7.66
N GLY A 378 -0.57 -8.40 -8.85
CA GLY A 378 -1.44 -7.42 -9.50
C GLY A 378 -1.34 -5.99 -8.93
N PHE A 379 -0.29 -5.70 -8.15
CA PHE A 379 0.03 -4.36 -7.68
C PHE A 379 1.40 -3.91 -8.20
N PHE A 380 1.48 -2.67 -8.64
CA PHE A 380 2.75 -1.95 -8.71
C PHE A 380 3.11 -1.46 -7.33
N LEU A 381 4.31 -1.79 -6.88
CA LEU A 381 4.97 -1.13 -5.78
C LEU A 381 6.08 -0.26 -6.35
N THR A 382 6.10 1.00 -5.96
CA THR A 382 7.18 1.92 -6.29
C THR A 382 7.81 2.46 -5.01
N THR A 383 9.12 2.65 -5.05
CA THR A 383 9.90 3.21 -3.94
C THR A 383 10.83 4.27 -4.49
N ALA A 384 11.00 5.35 -3.75
CA ALA A 384 11.89 6.43 -4.10
C ALA A 384 12.75 6.85 -2.91
N VAL A 385 13.96 7.32 -3.20
CA VAL A 385 14.85 7.96 -2.24
C VAL A 385 15.28 9.30 -2.85
N ALA A 386 15.25 10.35 -2.05
CA ALA A 386 15.77 11.66 -2.43
C ALA A 386 16.84 12.10 -1.42
N LEU A 387 17.90 12.71 -1.94
CA LEU A 387 19.06 13.18 -1.20
C LEU A 387 19.36 14.63 -1.60
N ARG A 388 19.81 15.43 -0.64
CA ARG A 388 20.34 16.78 -0.84
C ARG A 388 21.86 16.76 -0.67
N GLU A 389 22.59 16.96 -1.75
CA GLU A 389 24.04 17.11 -1.76
C GLU A 389 24.46 18.53 -1.36
N GLY A 390 25.65 18.70 -0.78
CA GLY A 390 26.29 20.02 -0.61
C GLY A 390 25.88 20.84 0.62
N GLN A 391 25.57 20.20 1.74
CA GLN A 391 25.49 20.85 3.06
C GLN A 391 26.54 20.30 4.03
#